data_AF-A0A7J5ZAE1-F1
#
_entry.id   AF-A0A7J5ZAE1-F1
#
_cell.length_a   1.000
_cell.length_b   1.000
_cell.length_c   1.000
_cell.angle_alpha   90.00
_cell.angle_beta   90.00
_cell.angle_gamma   90.00
#
_symmetry.space_group_name_H-M   'P 1'
#
loop_
_entity.id
_entity.type
_entity.pdbx_description
1 polymer ?
#
loop_
_entity_poly.entity_id
_entity_poly.type
_entity_poly.pdbx_seq_one_letter_code
_entity_poly.pdbx_strand_id
1 'polypeptide(L)'
;MDYMYNMTFEELSGDYSQERDPDNVVLCILATDDEDVKDVALQIHFTLIQAFCCENDINILRVNNTRRLAEMLGGGGKQSGGEPMDLHCVLVTSPHSTSWKDPALTKVNRFCRESRCMDQWVPIINLPER
;
A
#
# COMPACT_ATOMS: atom_id res chain seq x y z
N MET A 1 -3.20 21.61 -8.48
CA MET A 1 -3.37 20.68 -9.62
C MET A 1 -2.03 20.31 -10.27
N ASP A 2 -0.96 21.08 -10.07
CA ASP A 2 0.38 20.80 -10.63
C ASP A 2 1.12 19.61 -10.01
N TYR A 3 0.86 19.24 -8.74
CA TYR A 3 1.53 18.11 -8.10
C TYR A 3 1.05 16.73 -8.57
N MET A 4 -0.12 16.66 -9.21
CA MET A 4 -0.78 15.40 -9.58
C MET A 4 -0.42 14.91 -10.99
N TYR A 5 0.06 15.81 -11.86
CA TYR A 5 0.54 15.49 -13.21
C TYR A 5 2.02 15.07 -13.25
N ASN A 6 2.83 15.47 -12.25
CA ASN A 6 4.25 15.09 -12.19
C ASN A 6 4.49 13.65 -11.72
N MET A 7 3.49 13.00 -11.10
CA MET A 7 3.60 11.62 -10.59
C MET A 7 3.08 10.55 -11.57
N THR A 8 2.36 10.92 -12.62
CA THR A 8 1.39 10.00 -13.27
C THR A 8 1.79 9.44 -14.63
N PHE A 9 2.99 9.66 -15.16
CA PHE A 9 3.39 9.00 -16.42
C PHE A 9 4.87 8.61 -16.51
N GLU A 10 5.81 9.48 -16.12
CA GLU A 10 7.25 9.19 -16.26
C GLU A 10 7.80 8.20 -15.22
N GLU A 11 7.26 8.17 -13.99
CA GLU A 11 7.71 7.21 -12.96
C GLU A 11 7.23 5.76 -13.20
N LEU A 12 6.17 5.56 -13.98
CA LEU A 12 5.66 4.23 -14.30
C LEU A 12 6.28 3.62 -15.56
N SER A 13 6.89 4.42 -16.45
CA SER A 13 7.48 3.93 -17.71
C SER A 13 9.01 3.99 -17.79
N GLY A 14 9.70 4.41 -16.72
CA GLY A 14 11.15 4.35 -16.62
C GLY A 14 11.87 5.50 -17.30
N ASP A 15 12.36 6.44 -16.50
CA ASP A 15 13.74 6.97 -16.54
C ASP A 15 13.91 8.04 -15.45
N TYR A 16 14.11 7.67 -14.18
CA TYR A 16 14.77 8.55 -13.19
C TYR A 16 15.44 7.68 -12.13
N SER A 17 16.73 7.90 -11.96
CA SER A 17 17.69 7.07 -11.24
C SER A 17 17.51 7.12 -9.71
N GLN A 18 16.40 6.56 -9.22
CA GLN A 18 16.31 5.98 -7.89
C GLN A 18 15.57 4.67 -8.09
N GLU A 19 16.33 3.58 -8.26
CA GLU A 19 15.80 2.21 -8.32
C GLU A 19 14.93 1.98 -7.07
N ARG A 20 13.63 2.24 -7.18
CA ARG A 20 12.65 1.72 -6.24
C ARG A 20 12.47 0.27 -6.65
N ASP A 21 13.49 -0.54 -6.36
CA ASP A 21 13.54 -1.95 -6.75
C ASP A 21 12.22 -2.60 -6.33
N PRO A 22 11.35 -3.00 -7.28
CA PRO A 22 10.14 -3.73 -6.93
C PRO A 22 10.49 -5.02 -6.19
N ASP A 23 11.68 -5.56 -6.44
CA ASP A 23 12.27 -6.71 -5.75
C ASP A 23 12.40 -6.52 -4.23
N ASN A 24 12.51 -5.27 -3.74
CA ASN A 24 12.58 -5.00 -2.31
C ASN A 24 11.21 -4.86 -1.66
N VAL A 25 10.13 -4.70 -2.44
CA VAL A 25 8.77 -4.55 -1.91
C VAL A 25 8.18 -5.93 -1.63
N VAL A 26 7.76 -6.16 -0.39
CA VAL A 26 7.25 -7.47 0.03
C VAL A 26 5.74 -7.46 0.33
N LEU A 27 5.17 -6.28 0.60
CA LEU A 27 3.75 -6.10 0.88
C LEU A 27 3.30 -4.68 0.49
N CYS A 28 2.16 -4.59 -0.19
CA CYS A 28 1.43 -3.36 -0.47
C CYS A 28 0.11 -3.34 0.31
N ILE A 29 -0.16 -2.23 1.00
CA ILE A 29 -1.39 -2.02 1.78
C ILE A 29 -2.13 -0.83 1.18
N LEU A 30 -3.31 -1.09 0.62
CA LEU A 30 -4.23 -0.07 0.16
C LEU A 30 -5.19 0.29 1.30
N ALA A 31 -5.35 1.56 1.62
CA ALA A 31 -6.29 2.02 2.63
C ALA A 31 -7.32 2.97 2.02
N THR A 32 -8.58 2.75 2.37
CA THR A 32 -9.69 3.44 1.72
C THR A 32 -10.93 3.34 2.59
N ASP A 33 -11.58 4.49 2.76
CA ASP A 33 -12.80 4.66 3.51
C ASP A 33 -13.99 4.87 2.55
N ASP A 34 -15.22 4.94 3.08
CA ASP A 34 -16.44 5.08 2.27
C ASP A 34 -16.47 6.36 1.43
N GLU A 35 -15.82 7.43 1.87
CA GLU A 35 -15.71 8.68 1.12
C GLU A 35 -14.76 8.54 -0.08
N ASP A 36 -13.71 7.74 0.04
CA ASP A 36 -12.71 7.47 -1.01
C ASP A 36 -13.27 6.65 -2.17
N VAL A 37 -14.37 5.91 -1.93
CA VAL A 37 -15.07 5.15 -2.99
C VAL A 37 -15.65 6.08 -4.05
N LYS A 38 -15.94 7.34 -3.70
CA LYS A 38 -16.48 8.34 -4.63
C LYS A 38 -15.39 9.00 -5.48
N ASP A 39 -14.12 8.89 -5.08
CA ASP A 39 -13.00 9.46 -5.82
C ASP A 39 -12.56 8.52 -6.95
N VAL A 40 -13.02 8.83 -8.16
CA VAL A 40 -12.69 8.08 -9.37
C VAL A 40 -11.19 8.06 -9.64
N ALA A 41 -10.47 9.15 -9.38
CA ALA A 41 -9.03 9.22 -9.61
C ALA A 41 -8.28 8.26 -8.66
N LEU A 42 -8.69 8.24 -7.40
CA LEU A 42 -8.14 7.32 -6.41
C LEU A 42 -8.45 5.85 -6.75
N GLN A 43 -9.66 5.55 -7.21
CA GLN A 43 -10.01 4.19 -7.66
C GLN A 43 -9.19 3.76 -8.88
N ILE A 44 -8.92 4.66 -9.83
CA ILE A 44 -8.01 4.39 -10.94
C ILE A 44 -6.61 4.10 -10.41
N HIS A 45 -6.12 4.88 -9.45
CA HIS A 45 -4.79 4.67 -8.87
C HIS A 45 -4.66 3.30 -8.18
N PHE A 46 -5.66 2.90 -7.39
CA PHE A 46 -5.70 1.57 -6.79
C PHE A 46 -5.72 0.45 -7.83
N THR A 47 -6.44 0.65 -8.95
CA THR A 47 -6.47 -0.32 -10.04
C THR A 47 -5.08 -0.49 -10.68
N LEU A 48 -4.37 0.62 -10.92
CA LEU A 48 -3.01 0.60 -11.47
C LEU A 48 -2.02 -0.08 -10.51
N ILE A 49 -2.07 0.24 -9.22
CA ILE A 49 -1.22 -0.39 -8.20
C ILE A 49 -1.51 -1.89 -8.12
N GLN A 50 -2.79 -2.29 -8.13
CA GLN A 50 -3.16 -3.71 -8.10
C GLN A 50 -2.59 -4.46 -9.31
N ALA A 51 -2.67 -3.88 -10.51
CA ALA A 51 -2.09 -4.47 -11.71
C ALA A 51 -0.57 -4.64 -11.55
N PHE A 52 0.12 -3.57 -11.14
CA PHE A 52 1.56 -3.60 -10.89
C PHE A 52 1.98 -4.65 -9.86
N CYS A 53 1.33 -4.71 -8.70
CA CYS A 53 1.65 -5.70 -7.67
C CYS A 53 1.37 -7.13 -8.14
N CYS A 54 0.31 -7.34 -8.93
CA CYS A 54 -0.01 -8.65 -9.48
C CYS A 54 1.05 -9.12 -10.49
N GLU A 55 1.53 -8.22 -11.36
CA GLU A 55 2.57 -8.49 -12.36
C GLU A 55 3.92 -8.80 -11.72
N ASN A 56 4.25 -8.13 -10.61
CA ASN A 56 5.53 -8.28 -9.91
C ASN A 56 5.49 -9.28 -8.74
N ASP A 57 4.42 -10.07 -8.59
CA ASP A 57 4.19 -11.01 -7.47
C ASP A 57 4.33 -10.39 -6.06
N ILE A 58 4.00 -9.10 -5.94
CA ILE A 58 3.98 -8.40 -4.66
C ILE A 58 2.66 -8.72 -3.96
N ASN A 59 2.72 -9.17 -2.70
CA ASN A 59 1.51 -9.37 -1.91
C ASN A 59 0.80 -8.02 -1.72
N ILE A 60 -0.50 -7.99 -1.97
CA ILE A 60 -1.32 -6.79 -1.82
C ILE A 60 -2.53 -7.11 -0.96
N LEU A 61 -2.97 -6.14 -0.15
CA LEU A 61 -4.21 -6.22 0.63
C LEU A 61 -4.86 -4.85 0.78
N ARG A 62 -6.15 -4.84 1.10
CA ARG A 62 -6.93 -3.63 1.36
C ARG A 62 -7.33 -3.57 2.83
N VAL A 63 -7.28 -2.39 3.42
CA VAL A 63 -7.83 -2.09 4.75
C VAL A 63 -8.93 -1.04 4.64
N ASN A 64 -9.93 -1.16 5.50
CA ASN A 64 -11.17 -0.38 5.47
C ASN A 64 -11.15 0.88 6.37
N ASN A 65 -9.98 1.25 6.91
CA ASN A 65 -9.86 2.36 7.84
C ASN A 65 -8.50 3.06 7.71
N THR A 66 -8.44 4.11 6.88
CA THR A 66 -7.23 4.90 6.63
C THR A 66 -6.72 5.56 7.91
N ARG A 67 -7.64 6.16 8.67
CA ARG A 67 -7.35 6.86 9.93
C ARG A 67 -6.65 5.94 10.92
N ARG A 68 -7.12 4.72 11.01
CA ARG A 68 -6.56 3.76 11.95
C ARG A 68 -5.21 3.22 11.51
N LEU A 69 -5.03 3.01 10.22
CA LEU A 69 -3.71 2.71 9.68
C LEU A 69 -2.72 3.83 10.07
N ALA A 70 -3.13 5.09 9.98
CA ALA A 70 -2.34 6.24 10.43
C ALA A 70 -2.00 6.20 11.93
N GLU A 71 -2.98 5.87 12.78
CA GLU A 71 -2.76 5.71 14.23
C GLU A 71 -1.74 4.60 14.52
N MET A 72 -1.78 3.48 13.79
CA MET A 72 -0.84 2.37 13.95
C MET A 72 0.58 2.69 13.43
N LEU A 73 0.70 3.50 12.38
CA LEU A 73 1.99 3.85 11.75
C LEU A 73 2.74 4.99 12.45
N GLY A 74 2.13 5.72 13.40
CA GLY A 74 2.83 6.75 14.16
C GLY A 74 2.00 7.97 14.59
N GLY A 75 0.67 7.92 14.51
CA GLY A 75 -0.24 9.00 14.93
C GLY A 75 -0.28 9.37 16.42
N GLY A 76 0.81 9.16 17.17
CA GLY A 76 1.04 9.77 18.49
C GLY A 76 1.97 10.99 18.46
N GLY A 77 2.55 11.32 17.31
CA GLY A 77 3.46 12.44 17.12
C GLY A 77 2.85 13.53 16.26
N LYS A 78 2.46 14.63 16.91
CA LYS A 78 2.02 15.90 16.33
C LYS A 78 2.97 16.35 15.21
N GLN A 79 2.64 16.07 13.95
CA GLN A 79 3.31 16.75 12.83
C GLN A 79 2.88 18.23 12.88
N SER A 80 3.88 19.07 13.10
CA SER A 80 3.73 20.52 13.16
C SER A 80 3.39 21.04 11.77
N GLY A 81 2.11 21.03 11.40
CA GLY A 81 1.64 21.64 10.15
C GLY A 81 0.50 20.91 9.46
N GLY A 82 -0.67 20.85 10.10
CA GLY A 82 -2.00 21.04 9.48
C GLY A 82 -2.52 20.11 8.38
N GLU A 83 -1.72 19.28 7.71
CA GLU A 83 -2.17 18.47 6.57
C GLU A 83 -2.38 17.00 7.00
N PRO A 84 -3.53 16.38 6.70
CA PRO A 84 -3.74 14.96 6.96
C PRO A 84 -2.71 14.12 6.18
N MET A 85 -2.11 13.10 6.81
CA MET A 85 -1.23 12.19 6.09
C MET A 85 -2.08 11.42 5.06
N ASP A 86 -1.80 11.64 3.78
CA ASP A 86 -2.33 10.82 2.71
C ASP A 86 -1.70 9.42 2.81
N LEU A 87 -2.46 8.49 3.39
CA LEU A 87 -2.04 7.11 3.67
C LEU A 87 -2.89 6.11 2.89
N HIS A 88 -3.28 6.46 1.66
CA HIS A 88 -4.05 5.56 0.81
C HIS A 88 -3.25 4.35 0.28
N CYS A 89 -1.92 4.43 0.27
CA CYS A 89 -1.03 3.32 -0.10
C CYS A 89 0.24 3.30 0.76
N VAL A 90 0.52 2.16 1.36
CA VAL A 90 1.73 1.93 2.17
C VAL A 90 2.49 0.73 1.60
N LEU A 91 3.75 0.96 1.25
CA LEU A 91 4.65 -0.09 0.76
C LEU A 91 5.61 -0.50 1.86
N VAL A 92 5.66 -1.80 2.10
CA VAL A 92 6.57 -2.41 3.06
C VAL A 92 7.74 -3.01 2.27
N THR A 93 8.94 -2.52 2.55
CA THR A 93 10.17 -3.00 1.92
C THR A 93 11.01 -3.84 2.86
N SER A 94 11.69 -4.85 2.33
CA SER A 94 12.72 -5.57 3.07
C SER A 94 13.99 -4.74 3.11
N PRO A 95 14.60 -4.49 4.28
CA PRO A 95 15.97 -4.00 4.31
C PRO A 95 16.89 -5.05 3.64
N HIS A 96 17.87 -4.61 2.86
CA HIS A 96 18.82 -5.47 2.14
C HIS A 96 19.66 -6.42 3.04
N SER A 97 19.49 -6.35 4.36
CA SER A 97 20.08 -7.29 5.32
C SER A 97 19.06 -8.38 5.69
N THR A 98 19.46 -9.61 5.41
CA THR A 98 18.73 -10.90 5.41
C THR A 98 17.99 -11.35 6.69
N SER A 99 17.69 -10.46 7.63
CA SER A 99 17.11 -10.79 8.95
C SER A 99 15.70 -10.24 9.19
N TRP A 100 15.05 -9.65 8.20
CA TRP A 100 13.63 -9.30 8.28
C TRP A 100 12.79 -10.59 8.12
N LYS A 101 12.53 -11.28 9.23
CA LYS A 101 11.57 -12.39 9.33
C LYS A 101 10.59 -12.10 10.44
N ASP A 102 9.83 -11.04 10.28
CA ASP A 102 8.75 -10.77 11.20
C ASP A 102 7.67 -11.88 11.08
N PRO A 103 7.33 -12.59 12.17
CA PRO A 103 6.33 -13.64 12.13
C PRO A 103 4.94 -13.15 11.72
N ALA A 104 4.59 -11.90 12.07
CA ALA A 104 3.31 -11.31 11.71
C ALA A 104 3.27 -11.01 10.20
N LEU A 105 4.34 -10.45 9.63
CA LEU A 105 4.43 -10.27 8.18
C LEU A 105 4.34 -11.61 7.44
N THR A 106 5.04 -12.64 7.92
CA THR A 106 4.96 -14.00 7.33
C THR A 106 3.52 -14.51 7.32
N LYS A 107 2.75 -14.23 8.38
CA LYS A 107 1.33 -14.59 8.49
C LYS A 107 0.48 -13.80 7.49
N VAL A 108 0.73 -12.50 7.33
CA VAL A 108 0.04 -11.66 6.34
C VAL A 108 0.33 -12.12 4.92
N ASN A 109 1.60 -12.37 4.57
CA ASN A 109 1.98 -12.88 3.26
C ASN A 109 1.33 -14.24 2.96
N ARG A 110 1.26 -15.12 3.97
CA ARG A 110 0.53 -16.39 3.85
C ARG A 110 -0.96 -16.16 3.58
N PHE A 111 -1.59 -15.27 4.33
CA PHE A 111 -2.99 -14.92 4.14
C PHE A 111 -3.27 -14.37 2.72
N CYS A 112 -2.41 -13.50 2.19
CA CYS A 112 -2.52 -13.03 0.81
C CYS A 112 -2.42 -14.17 -0.21
N ARG A 113 -1.47 -15.10 -0.02
CA ARG A 113 -1.31 -16.27 -0.90
C ARG A 113 -2.49 -17.23 -0.84
N GLU A 114 -3.00 -17.53 0.36
CA GLU A 114 -4.18 -18.38 0.54
C GLU A 114 -5.43 -17.74 -0.09
N SER A 115 -5.59 -16.42 0.05
CA SER A 115 -6.68 -15.66 -0.58
C SER A 115 -6.61 -15.71 -2.11
N ARG A 116 -5.40 -15.62 -2.68
CA ARG A 116 -5.18 -15.72 -4.13
C ARG A 116 -5.60 -17.08 -4.69
N CYS A 117 -5.43 -18.17 -3.93
CA CYS A 117 -5.92 -19.50 -4.30
C CYS A 117 -7.47 -19.59 -4.31
N MET A 118 -8.15 -18.63 -3.68
CA MET A 118 -9.61 -18.53 -3.60
C MET A 118 -10.15 -17.42 -4.53
N ASP A 119 -9.39 -17.00 -5.53
CA ASP A 119 -9.71 -15.90 -6.46
C ASP A 119 -9.90 -14.53 -5.78
N GLN A 120 -9.42 -14.37 -4.54
CA GLN A 120 -9.40 -13.11 -3.81
C GLN A 120 -8.03 -12.44 -3.95
N TRP A 121 -7.83 -11.76 -5.08
CA TRP A 121 -6.55 -11.13 -5.46
C TRP A 121 -6.11 -9.98 -4.55
N VAL A 122 -7.08 -9.22 -4.02
CA VAL A 122 -6.85 -8.17 -3.03
C VAL A 122 -7.72 -8.46 -1.81
N PRO A 123 -7.24 -9.30 -0.88
CA PRO A 123 -8.00 -9.61 0.32
C PRO A 123 -8.17 -8.36 1.19
N ILE A 124 -9.29 -8.29 1.88
CA ILE A 124 -9.63 -7.18 2.77
C ILE A 124 -9.36 -7.59 4.22
N ILE A 125 -8.64 -6.76 4.97
CA ILE A 125 -8.43 -6.91 6.40
C ILE A 125 -9.13 -5.76 7.12
N ASN A 126 -10.06 -6.11 8.01
CA ASN A 126 -10.63 -5.14 8.93
C ASN A 126 -9.73 -5.03 10.15
N LEU A 127 -9.21 -3.84 10.39
CA LEU A 127 -8.39 -3.60 11.59
C LEU A 127 -9.31 -3.75 12.84
N PRO A 128 -8.89 -4.37 13.96
CA PRO A 128 -9.74 -4.63 15.16
C PRO A 128 -9.96 -3.44 16.12
N GLU A 129 -11.15 -2.84 16.25
CA GLU A 129 -11.35 -1.62 17.07
C GLU A 129 -10.70 -1.72 18.47
N ARG A 130 -10.00 -0.66 18.90
CA ARG A 130 -9.12 -0.69 20.08
C ARG A 130 -9.84 -0.22 21.33
#